data_AF-X1STA4-F1
#
_entry.id   AF-X1STA4-F1
#
_cell.length_a   1.000
_cell.length_b   1.000
_cell.length_c   1.000
_cell.angle_alpha   90.00
_cell.angle_beta   90.00
_cell.angle_gamma   90.00
#
_symmetry.space_group_name_H-M   'P 1'
#
loop_
_entity.id
_entity.type
_entity.pdbx_description
1 polymer ?
#
loop_
_entity_poly.entity_id
_entity_poly.type
_entity_poly.pdbx_seq_one_letter_code
_entity_poly.pdbx_strand_id
1 'polypeptide(L)'
;NESRFLQETIRHVLLSLGSVTIGTCIAVPLGIAAARSSRAARPIITISSAIETIPSLALFGLIIAPLSALSYAYPALREMGIRGVGATPALIALVLYSLLPIVHNTYAGLRGVSPAALDAGRGMGMSRRQLARKVEFPLAAPLIAEGVRTAAVQAVGNTTVAALIGAGGLGHFIFQGLGQAAPDLILLGALPVIALALAIDMVMRVIIRGLTPRGLGMEAGQ
;
A
#
# COMPACT_ATOMS: atom_id res chain seq x y z
N ASN A 1 -7.80 -24.54 18.22
CA ASN A 1 -7.82 -23.05 18.32
C ASN A 1 -6.51 -22.43 17.87
N GLU A 2 -5.36 -22.88 18.36
CA GLU A 2 -4.04 -22.32 17.99
C GLU A 2 -3.71 -22.43 16.49
N SER A 3 -4.00 -23.57 15.86
CA SER A 3 -3.80 -23.79 14.43
C SER A 3 -4.58 -22.80 13.54
N ARG A 4 -5.82 -22.47 13.93
CA ARG A 4 -6.66 -21.51 13.21
C ARG A 4 -6.16 -20.08 13.40
N PHE A 5 -5.76 -19.71 14.62
CA PHE A 5 -5.18 -18.39 14.89
C PHE A 5 -3.94 -18.14 14.05
N LEU A 6 -3.04 -19.12 13.98
CA LEU A 6 -1.83 -19.02 13.15
C LEU A 6 -2.17 -18.88 11.66
N GLN A 7 -3.11 -19.69 11.15
CA GLN A 7 -3.54 -19.61 9.75
C GLN A 7 -4.12 -18.24 9.39
N GLU A 8 -5.00 -17.69 10.22
CA GLU A 8 -5.59 -16.37 9.97
C GLU A 8 -4.55 -15.25 10.15
N THR A 9 -3.59 -15.40 11.05
CA THR A 9 -2.46 -14.46 11.19
C THR A 9 -1.62 -14.43 9.91
N ILE A 10 -1.21 -15.61 9.41
CA ILE A 10 -0.44 -15.73 8.16
C ILE A 10 -1.22 -15.14 7.00
N ARG A 11 -2.51 -15.47 6.88
CA ARG A 11 -3.39 -14.92 5.85
C ARG A 11 -3.49 -13.40 5.92
N HIS A 12 -3.60 -12.84 7.11
CA HIS A 12 -3.63 -11.39 7.32
C HIS A 12 -2.36 -10.74 6.79
N VAL A 13 -1.20 -11.26 7.20
CA VAL A 13 0.12 -10.76 6.78
C VAL A 13 0.32 -10.87 5.28
N LEU A 14 -0.04 -12.02 4.68
CA LEU A 14 0.10 -12.24 3.25
C LEU A 14 -0.79 -11.32 2.42
N LEU A 15 -2.05 -11.11 2.83
CA LEU A 15 -2.94 -10.18 2.14
C LEU A 15 -2.46 -8.74 2.27
N SER A 16 -2.09 -8.31 3.49
CA SER A 16 -1.66 -6.93 3.72
C SER A 16 -0.33 -6.63 3.03
N LEU A 17 0.72 -7.42 3.24
CA LEU A 17 2.04 -7.15 2.66
C LEU A 17 2.10 -7.50 1.16
N GLY A 18 1.38 -8.55 0.73
CA GLY A 18 1.29 -8.92 -0.68
C GLY A 18 0.61 -7.83 -1.50
N SER A 19 -0.49 -7.26 -1.00
CA SER A 19 -1.17 -6.14 -1.68
C SER A 19 -0.28 -4.91 -1.79
N VAL A 20 0.44 -4.55 -0.72
CA VAL A 20 1.35 -3.40 -0.73
C VAL A 20 2.53 -3.62 -1.66
N THR A 21 3.05 -4.84 -1.73
CA THR A 21 4.14 -5.18 -2.66
C THR A 21 3.70 -5.02 -4.11
N ILE A 22 2.55 -5.59 -4.48
CA ILE A 22 1.96 -5.45 -5.81
C ILE A 22 1.63 -3.97 -6.09
N GLY A 23 1.02 -3.29 -5.12
CA GLY A 23 0.69 -1.87 -5.18
C GLY A 23 1.93 -1.02 -5.42
N THR A 24 3.05 -1.29 -4.74
CA THR A 24 4.33 -0.58 -4.92
C THR A 24 4.87 -0.76 -6.33
N CYS A 25 4.85 -2.00 -6.86
CA CYS A 25 5.28 -2.30 -8.23
C CYS A 25 4.47 -1.55 -9.29
N ILE A 26 3.23 -1.17 -9.01
CA ILE A 26 2.36 -0.40 -9.91
C ILE A 26 2.49 1.10 -9.66
N ALA A 27 2.38 1.51 -8.40
CA ALA A 27 2.28 2.88 -7.96
C ALA A 27 3.59 3.66 -8.12
N VAL A 28 4.75 3.04 -7.92
CA VAL A 28 6.05 3.71 -8.11
C VAL A 28 6.24 4.10 -9.59
N PRO A 29 6.06 3.20 -10.58
CA PRO A 29 6.06 3.59 -12.00
C PRO A 29 5.05 4.68 -12.34
N LEU A 30 3.82 4.60 -11.81
CA LEU A 30 2.80 5.64 -12.02
C LEU A 30 3.22 6.99 -11.42
N GLY A 31 3.78 7.00 -10.22
CA GLY A 31 4.32 8.19 -9.57
C GLY A 31 5.49 8.81 -10.35
N ILE A 32 6.39 7.98 -10.89
CA ILE A 32 7.47 8.43 -11.79
C ILE A 32 6.89 9.05 -13.07
N ALA A 33 5.90 8.41 -13.68
CA ALA A 33 5.24 8.93 -14.88
C ALA A 33 4.55 10.28 -14.61
N ALA A 34 3.86 10.40 -13.47
CA ALA A 34 3.26 11.65 -13.00
C ALA A 34 4.32 12.74 -12.77
N ALA A 35 5.45 12.41 -12.15
CA ALA A 35 6.51 13.38 -11.87
C ALA A 35 7.15 13.94 -13.15
N ARG A 36 7.23 13.12 -14.20
CA ARG A 36 7.87 13.47 -15.48
C ARG A 36 6.94 14.20 -16.45
N SER A 37 5.62 14.07 -16.30
CA SER A 37 4.64 14.64 -17.22
C SER A 37 3.47 15.26 -16.47
N SER A 38 3.31 16.58 -16.57
CA SER A 38 2.16 17.29 -16.01
C SER A 38 0.82 16.81 -16.58
N ARG A 39 0.81 16.35 -17.83
CA ARG A 39 -0.37 15.76 -18.47
C ARG A 39 -0.74 14.40 -17.86
N ALA A 40 0.25 13.60 -17.46
CA ALA A 40 0.01 12.32 -16.79
C ALA A 40 -0.30 12.49 -15.30
N ALA A 41 0.25 13.52 -14.65
CA ALA A 41 0.07 13.79 -13.22
C ALA A 41 -1.40 13.94 -12.84
N ARG A 42 -2.15 14.75 -13.59
CA ARG A 42 -3.56 15.03 -13.30
C ARG A 42 -4.43 13.76 -13.25
N PRO A 43 -4.53 12.93 -14.32
CA PRO A 43 -5.36 11.73 -14.27
C PRO A 43 -4.87 10.71 -13.24
N ILE A 44 -3.56 10.48 -13.12
CA ILE A 44 -3.01 9.48 -12.19
C ILE A 44 -3.37 9.84 -10.74
N ILE A 45 -3.14 11.09 -10.34
CA ILE A 45 -3.44 11.56 -8.98
C ILE A 45 -4.95 11.60 -8.76
N THR A 46 -5.74 12.19 -9.68
CA THR A 46 -7.20 12.26 -9.53
C THR A 46 -7.85 10.88 -9.41
N ILE A 47 -7.46 9.91 -10.23
CA ILE A 47 -8.02 8.56 -10.17
C ILE A 47 -7.63 7.89 -8.85
N SER A 48 -6.35 7.96 -8.46
CA SER A 48 -5.89 7.36 -7.20
C SER A 48 -6.60 7.97 -5.99
N SER A 49 -6.78 9.30 -5.97
CA SER A 49 -7.53 10.00 -4.93
C SER A 49 -9.00 9.61 -4.92
N ALA A 50 -9.65 9.56 -6.08
CA ALA A 50 -11.05 9.18 -6.18
C ALA A 50 -11.28 7.78 -5.59
N ILE A 51 -10.39 6.83 -5.86
CA ILE A 51 -10.49 5.48 -5.29
C ILE A 51 -10.38 5.49 -3.77
N GLU A 52 -9.44 6.24 -3.19
CA GLU A 52 -9.30 6.32 -1.73
C GLU A 52 -10.50 6.96 -1.05
N THR A 53 -11.22 7.87 -1.72
CA THR A 53 -12.43 8.47 -1.12
C THR A 53 -13.60 7.49 -1.00
N ILE A 54 -13.57 6.36 -1.73
CA ILE A 54 -14.60 5.33 -1.62
C ILE A 54 -14.37 4.60 -0.28
N PRO A 55 -15.39 4.43 0.57
CA PRO A 55 -15.27 3.62 1.78
C PRO A 55 -14.83 2.18 1.47
N SER A 56 -13.94 1.60 2.28
CA SER A 56 -13.36 0.26 2.03
C SER A 56 -14.40 -0.83 1.80
N LEU A 57 -15.44 -0.86 2.63
CA LEU A 57 -16.54 -1.82 2.47
C LEU A 57 -17.30 -1.63 1.15
N ALA A 58 -17.51 -0.38 0.72
CA ALA A 58 -18.16 -0.07 -0.55
C ALA A 58 -17.28 -0.47 -1.74
N LEU A 59 -15.98 -0.18 -1.70
CA LEU A 59 -15.05 -0.58 -2.76
C LEU A 59 -14.98 -2.10 -2.89
N PHE A 60 -14.96 -2.84 -1.77
CA PHE A 60 -15.05 -4.30 -1.80
C PHE A 60 -16.34 -4.75 -2.51
N GLY A 61 -17.50 -4.19 -2.15
CA GLY A 61 -18.78 -4.48 -2.80
C GLY A 61 -18.78 -4.18 -4.31
N LEU A 62 -18.19 -3.05 -4.72
CA LEU A 62 -18.05 -2.65 -6.12
C LEU A 62 -17.19 -3.62 -6.94
N ILE A 63 -16.20 -4.28 -6.34
CA ILE A 63 -15.35 -5.27 -7.02
C ILE A 63 -16.02 -6.65 -7.06
N ILE A 64 -16.77 -7.02 -6.02
CA ILE A 64 -17.44 -8.33 -5.92
C ILE A 64 -18.34 -8.59 -7.12
N ALA A 65 -19.19 -7.64 -7.50
CA ALA A 65 -20.16 -7.81 -8.59
C ALA A 65 -19.51 -8.12 -9.97
N PRO A 66 -18.61 -7.27 -10.52
CA PRO A 66 -17.96 -7.55 -11.80
C PRO A 66 -17.06 -8.78 -11.74
N LEU A 67 -16.38 -9.02 -10.61
CA LEU A 67 -15.51 -10.19 -10.46
C LEU A 67 -16.32 -11.49 -10.39
N SER A 68 -17.50 -11.46 -9.77
CA SER A 68 -18.44 -12.59 -9.76
C SER A 68 -18.95 -12.90 -11.15
N ALA A 69 -19.33 -11.87 -11.91
CA ALA A 69 -19.78 -12.02 -13.30
C ALA A 69 -18.66 -12.60 -14.19
N LEU A 70 -17.43 -12.10 -14.05
CA LEU A 70 -16.27 -12.60 -14.79
C LEU A 70 -15.93 -14.05 -14.42
N SER A 71 -15.92 -14.37 -13.12
CA SER A 71 -15.66 -15.73 -12.61
C SER A 71 -16.75 -16.72 -13.05
N TYR A 72 -17.99 -16.27 -13.22
CA TYR A 72 -19.07 -17.09 -13.79
C TYR A 72 -18.92 -17.31 -15.29
N ALA A 73 -18.54 -16.26 -16.03
CA ALA A 73 -18.36 -16.32 -17.49
C ALA A 73 -17.16 -17.19 -17.90
N TYR A 74 -16.11 -17.27 -17.08
CA TYR A 74 -14.88 -18.01 -17.37
C TYR A 74 -14.54 -19.02 -16.26
N PRO A 75 -15.02 -20.28 -16.36
CA PRO A 75 -14.79 -21.32 -15.35
C PRO A 75 -13.31 -21.56 -15.03
N ALA A 76 -12.41 -21.40 -16.01
CA ALA A 76 -10.96 -21.50 -15.80
C ALA A 76 -10.43 -20.53 -14.73
N LEU A 77 -11.03 -19.34 -14.58
CA LEU A 77 -10.64 -18.39 -13.52
C LEU A 77 -10.97 -18.94 -12.13
N ARG A 78 -12.07 -19.70 -11.99
CA ARG A 78 -12.46 -20.32 -10.70
C ARG A 78 -11.47 -21.39 -10.26
N GLU A 79 -10.97 -22.17 -11.22
CA GLU A 79 -9.95 -23.19 -10.98
C GLU A 79 -8.62 -22.55 -10.52
N MET A 80 -8.31 -21.36 -11.04
CA MET A 80 -7.17 -20.54 -10.59
C MET A 80 -7.41 -19.83 -9.25
N GLY A 81 -8.54 -20.05 -8.59
CA GLY A 81 -8.87 -19.45 -7.29
C GLY A 81 -9.45 -18.03 -7.36
N ILE A 82 -9.74 -17.50 -8.56
CA ILE A 82 -10.36 -16.19 -8.74
C ILE A 82 -11.86 -16.32 -8.51
N ARG A 83 -12.30 -15.79 -7.36
CA ARG A 83 -13.70 -15.83 -6.92
C ARG A 83 -14.20 -14.41 -6.71
N GLY A 84 -15.52 -14.26 -6.87
CA GLY A 84 -16.19 -12.99 -6.65
C GLY A 84 -16.17 -12.49 -5.21
N VAL A 85 -15.98 -13.39 -4.23
CA VAL A 85 -15.92 -13.10 -2.78
C VAL A 85 -14.65 -13.75 -2.21
N GLY A 86 -14.10 -13.16 -1.15
CA GLY A 86 -12.93 -13.68 -0.46
C GLY A 86 -11.64 -12.91 -0.73
N ALA A 87 -10.52 -13.63 -0.79
CA ALA A 87 -9.19 -13.04 -0.86
C ALA A 87 -8.93 -12.24 -2.16
N THR A 88 -9.50 -12.64 -3.30
CA THR A 88 -9.25 -11.98 -4.59
C THR A 88 -9.79 -10.54 -4.65
N PRO A 89 -11.09 -10.27 -4.40
CA PRO A 89 -11.58 -8.90 -4.39
C PRO A 89 -10.93 -8.04 -3.29
N ALA A 90 -10.61 -8.65 -2.14
CA ALA A 90 -9.86 -7.98 -1.08
C ALA A 90 -8.47 -7.54 -1.56
N LEU A 91 -7.71 -8.44 -2.19
CA LEU A 91 -6.38 -8.14 -2.72
C LEU A 91 -6.43 -6.99 -3.73
N ILE A 92 -7.39 -6.99 -4.66
CA ILE A 92 -7.56 -5.93 -5.65
C ILE A 92 -7.81 -4.60 -4.96
N ALA A 93 -8.79 -4.51 -4.04
CA ALA A 93 -9.06 -3.29 -3.31
C ALA A 93 -7.87 -2.80 -2.47
N LEU A 94 -7.17 -3.70 -1.79
CA LEU A 94 -5.99 -3.34 -1.00
C LEU A 94 -4.85 -2.80 -1.88
N VAL A 95 -4.65 -3.38 -3.07
CA VAL A 95 -3.71 -2.84 -4.07
C VAL A 95 -4.14 -1.44 -4.49
N LEU A 96 -5.43 -1.23 -4.77
CA LEU A 96 -5.96 0.07 -5.17
C LEU A 96 -5.79 1.14 -4.07
N TYR A 97 -6.08 0.81 -2.81
CA TYR A 97 -5.83 1.70 -1.67
C TYR A 97 -4.34 2.00 -1.46
N SER A 98 -3.46 1.08 -1.83
CA SER A 98 -2.02 1.33 -1.76
C SER A 98 -1.53 2.35 -2.79
N LEU A 99 -2.31 2.62 -3.86
CA LEU A 99 -1.85 3.44 -4.98
C LEU A 99 -1.62 4.89 -4.58
N LEU A 100 -2.61 5.55 -3.95
CA LEU A 100 -2.51 7.00 -3.71
C LEU A 100 -1.30 7.39 -2.86
N PRO A 101 -1.08 6.85 -1.64
CA PRO A 101 0.04 7.25 -0.81
C PRO A 101 1.38 7.02 -1.51
N ILE A 102 1.54 5.92 -2.25
CA ILE A 102 2.78 5.60 -2.95
C ILE A 102 2.97 6.52 -4.17
N VAL A 103 1.94 6.70 -5.00
CA VAL A 103 1.96 7.60 -6.17
C VAL A 103 2.25 9.03 -5.73
N HIS A 104 1.52 9.52 -4.72
CA HIS A 104 1.61 10.89 -4.24
C HIS A 104 3.00 11.19 -3.67
N ASN A 105 3.52 10.31 -2.81
CA ASN A 105 4.86 10.50 -2.25
C ASN A 105 5.97 10.30 -3.28
N THR A 106 5.80 9.40 -4.25
CA THR A 106 6.75 9.27 -5.37
C THR A 106 6.76 10.53 -6.24
N TYR A 107 5.58 11.07 -6.55
CA TYR A 107 5.44 12.32 -7.28
C TYR A 107 6.10 13.48 -6.53
N ALA A 108 5.74 13.67 -5.26
CA ALA A 108 6.27 14.74 -4.41
C ALA A 108 7.78 14.60 -4.21
N GLY A 109 8.29 13.38 -4.00
CA GLY A 109 9.71 13.13 -3.76
C GLY A 109 10.56 13.47 -4.97
N LEU A 110 10.13 13.09 -6.17
CA LEU A 110 10.85 13.40 -7.41
C LEU A 110 10.73 14.88 -7.81
N ARG A 111 9.57 15.50 -7.59
CA ARG A 111 9.35 16.93 -7.88
C ARG A 111 9.98 17.86 -6.86
N GLY A 112 10.18 17.39 -5.63
CA GLY A 112 10.80 18.13 -4.54
C GLY A 112 12.33 18.12 -4.54
N VAL A 113 12.97 17.41 -5.47
CA VAL A 113 14.44 17.43 -5.61
C VAL A 113 14.90 18.85 -5.95
N SER A 114 15.83 19.39 -5.15
CA SER A 114 16.33 20.75 -5.29
C SER A 114 16.89 21.02 -6.70
N PRO A 115 16.48 22.11 -7.37
CA PRO A 115 17.05 22.53 -8.65
C PRO A 115 18.58 22.69 -8.58
N ALA A 116 19.10 23.21 -7.47
CA ALA A 116 20.54 23.40 -7.27
C ALA A 116 21.31 22.05 -7.28
N ALA A 117 20.74 21.00 -6.69
CA ALA A 117 21.33 19.66 -6.74
C ALA A 117 21.34 19.09 -8.17
N LEU A 118 20.28 19.38 -8.95
CA LEU A 118 20.19 18.97 -10.34
C LEU A 118 21.19 19.72 -11.23
N ASP A 119 21.31 21.03 -11.03
CA ASP A 119 22.23 21.88 -11.78
C ASP A 119 23.70 21.59 -11.44
N ALA A 120 24.01 21.29 -10.18
CA ALA A 120 25.32 20.80 -9.78
C ALA A 120 25.66 19.48 -10.50
N GLY A 121 24.72 18.54 -10.57
CA GLY A 121 24.89 17.29 -11.32
C GLY A 121 25.14 17.53 -12.81
N ARG A 122 24.40 18.46 -13.43
CA ARG A 122 24.61 18.86 -14.84
C ARG A 122 25.96 19.53 -15.05
N GLY A 123 26.38 20.41 -14.14
CA GLY A 123 27.69 21.08 -14.17
C GLY A 123 28.87 20.10 -14.04
N MET A 124 28.66 18.98 -13.35
CA MET A 124 29.61 17.86 -13.29
C MET A 124 29.57 16.93 -14.53
N GLY A 125 28.82 17.27 -15.58
CA GLY A 125 28.74 16.51 -16.82
C GLY A 125 27.85 15.26 -16.76
N MET A 126 26.96 15.14 -15.76
CA MET A 126 26.07 13.98 -15.67
C MET A 126 25.03 13.97 -16.80
N SER A 127 24.92 12.83 -17.49
CA SER A 127 23.81 12.54 -18.40
C SER A 127 22.48 12.46 -17.64
N ARG A 128 21.34 12.60 -18.35
CA ARG A 128 20.00 12.47 -17.74
C ARG A 128 19.79 11.17 -16.96
N ARG A 129 20.34 10.05 -17.45
CA ARG A 129 20.24 8.75 -16.77
C ARG A 129 21.09 8.71 -15.49
N GLN A 130 22.27 9.32 -15.51
CA GLN A 130 23.11 9.45 -14.33
C GLN A 130 22.47 10.38 -13.30
N LEU A 131 21.94 11.52 -13.73
CA LEU A 131 21.25 12.46 -12.85
C LEU A 131 20.05 11.80 -12.16
N ALA A 132 19.21 11.09 -12.93
CA ALA A 132 18.07 10.38 -12.37
C ALA A 132 18.52 9.33 -11.33
N ARG A 133 19.50 8.47 -11.66
CA ARG A 133 19.92 7.36 -10.79
C ARG A 133 20.76 7.78 -9.58
N LYS A 134 21.57 8.83 -9.72
CA LYS A 134 22.56 9.23 -8.70
C LYS A 134 22.12 10.43 -7.87
N VAL A 135 21.15 11.22 -8.34
CA VAL A 135 20.68 12.43 -7.66
C VAL A 135 19.19 12.34 -7.37
N GLU A 136 18.34 12.25 -8.40
CA GLU A 136 16.88 12.31 -8.20
C GLU A 136 16.35 11.14 -7.36
N PHE A 137 16.61 9.90 -7.75
CA PHE A 137 16.09 8.72 -7.04
C PHE A 137 16.62 8.60 -5.60
N PRO A 138 17.92 8.77 -5.31
CA PRO A 138 18.41 8.73 -3.94
C PRO A 138 17.82 9.83 -3.05
N LEU A 139 17.62 11.05 -3.58
CA LEU A 139 17.01 12.14 -2.82
C LEU A 139 15.50 11.95 -2.62
N ALA A 140 14.82 11.31 -3.56
CA ALA A 140 13.39 11.01 -3.47
C ALA A 140 13.07 9.74 -2.67
N ALA A 141 14.04 8.83 -2.49
CA ALA A 141 13.84 7.51 -1.90
C ALA A 141 13.20 7.54 -0.49
N PRO A 142 13.56 8.44 0.44
CA PRO A 142 12.91 8.52 1.74
C PRO A 142 11.41 8.82 1.62
N LEU A 143 11.04 9.73 0.71
CA LEU A 143 9.64 10.07 0.50
C LEU A 143 8.87 8.91 -0.15
N ILE A 144 9.44 8.26 -1.17
CA ILE A 144 8.84 7.04 -1.76
C ILE A 144 8.58 6.00 -0.67
N ALA A 145 9.55 5.77 0.21
CA ALA A 145 9.44 4.83 1.32
C ALA A 145 8.39 5.26 2.37
N GLU A 146 8.21 6.57 2.63
CA GLU A 146 7.10 7.08 3.45
C GLU A 146 5.72 6.78 2.82
N GLY A 147 5.62 6.85 1.49
CA GLY A 147 4.43 6.41 0.76
C GLY A 147 4.13 4.93 0.97
N VAL A 148 5.14 4.07 0.83
CA VAL A 148 5.02 2.62 1.06
C VAL A 148 4.68 2.32 2.52
N ARG A 149 5.28 3.04 3.47
CA ARG A 149 4.98 2.92 4.91
C ARG A 149 3.51 3.21 5.18
N THR A 150 3.03 4.34 4.66
CA THR A 150 1.63 4.78 4.83
C THR A 150 0.67 3.74 4.24
N ALA A 151 0.96 3.25 3.02
CA ALA A 151 0.18 2.19 2.38
C ALA A 151 0.19 0.89 3.22
N ALA A 152 1.34 0.49 3.77
CA ALA A 152 1.48 -0.73 4.54
C ALA A 152 0.65 -0.72 5.83
N VAL A 153 0.70 0.39 6.58
CA VAL A 153 -0.10 0.55 7.81
C VAL A 153 -1.60 0.56 7.48
N GLN A 154 -2.00 1.28 6.43
CA GLN A 154 -3.38 1.27 5.95
C GLN A 154 -3.85 -0.13 5.52
N ALA A 155 -3.01 -0.88 4.79
CA ALA A 155 -3.33 -2.22 4.31
C ALA A 155 -3.58 -3.20 5.45
N VAL A 156 -2.85 -3.12 6.57
CA VAL A 156 -3.12 -3.93 7.78
C VAL A 156 -4.52 -3.64 8.33
N GLY A 157 -4.89 -2.36 8.42
CA GLY A 157 -6.23 -1.94 8.85
C GLY A 157 -7.33 -2.42 7.89
N ASN A 158 -7.16 -2.16 6.60
CA ASN A 158 -8.14 -2.52 5.57
C ASN A 158 -8.30 -4.04 5.39
N THR A 159 -7.23 -4.82 5.61
CA THR A 159 -7.28 -6.30 5.62
C THR A 159 -8.17 -6.81 6.74
N THR A 160 -8.22 -6.11 7.88
CA THR A 160 -9.15 -6.42 8.96
C THR A 160 -10.58 -6.34 8.44
N VAL A 161 -10.96 -5.23 7.79
CA VAL A 161 -12.30 -5.02 7.22
C VAL A 161 -12.61 -6.05 6.12
N ALA A 162 -11.61 -6.47 5.34
CA ALA A 162 -11.79 -7.47 4.28
C ALA A 162 -12.29 -8.83 4.80
N ALA A 163 -12.14 -9.13 6.09
CA ALA A 163 -12.75 -10.31 6.69
C ALA A 163 -14.29 -10.35 6.52
N LEU A 164 -14.96 -9.19 6.45
CA LEU A 164 -16.41 -9.09 6.21
C LEU A 164 -16.84 -9.67 4.86
N ILE A 165 -15.96 -9.66 3.87
CA ILE A 165 -16.19 -10.24 2.54
C ILE A 165 -15.56 -11.62 2.39
N GLY A 166 -15.29 -12.30 3.51
CA GLY A 166 -14.75 -13.66 3.53
C GLY A 166 -13.28 -13.77 3.14
N ALA A 167 -12.51 -12.67 3.16
CA ALA A 167 -11.09 -12.71 2.85
C ALA A 167 -10.26 -13.45 3.92
N GLY A 168 -10.81 -13.60 5.13
CA GLY A 168 -10.12 -14.12 6.31
C GLY A 168 -9.23 -13.06 6.95
N GLY A 169 -8.15 -13.49 7.59
CA GLY A 169 -7.28 -12.64 8.38
C GLY A 169 -7.73 -12.53 9.84
N LEU A 170 -6.98 -11.77 10.64
CA LEU A 170 -7.27 -11.55 12.06
C LEU A 170 -8.62 -10.84 12.28
N GLY A 171 -9.10 -10.10 11.26
CA GLY A 171 -10.45 -9.51 11.27
C GLY A 171 -11.56 -10.55 11.42
N HIS A 172 -11.31 -11.81 11.06
CA HIS A 172 -12.26 -12.90 11.28
C HIS A 172 -12.67 -13.02 12.76
N PHE A 173 -11.70 -12.97 13.68
CA PHE A 173 -11.98 -13.04 15.12
C PHE A 173 -12.71 -11.79 15.61
N ILE A 174 -12.36 -10.61 15.10
CA ILE A 174 -12.99 -9.35 15.48
C ILE A 174 -14.48 -9.37 15.14
N PHE A 175 -14.83 -9.68 13.89
CA PHE A 175 -16.23 -9.68 13.46
C PHE A 175 -17.02 -10.84 14.03
N GLN A 176 -16.40 -12.01 14.23
CA GLN A 176 -17.02 -13.11 14.95
C GLN A 176 -17.33 -12.70 16.41
N GLY A 177 -16.38 -12.06 17.09
CA GLY A 177 -16.55 -11.58 18.46
C GLY A 177 -17.64 -10.52 18.57
N LEU A 178 -17.70 -9.59 17.62
CA LEU A 178 -18.80 -8.60 17.54
C LEU A 178 -20.16 -9.28 17.37
N GLY A 179 -20.27 -10.26 16.46
CA GLY A 179 -21.53 -10.99 16.23
C GLY A 179 -21.96 -11.85 17.42
N GLN A 180 -21.02 -12.26 18.27
CA GLN A 180 -21.27 -13.09 19.47
C GLN A 180 -21.29 -12.28 20.77
N ALA A 181 -21.13 -10.96 20.71
CA ALA A 181 -20.91 -10.10 21.88
C ALA A 181 -19.80 -10.63 22.83
N ALA A 182 -18.76 -11.24 22.26
CA ALA A 182 -17.66 -11.87 22.97
C ALA A 182 -16.41 -10.96 22.95
N PRO A 183 -16.17 -10.14 24.00
CA PRO A 183 -15.07 -9.18 24.01
C PRO A 183 -13.69 -9.85 23.93
N ASP A 184 -13.53 -11.03 24.51
CA ASP A 184 -12.28 -11.79 24.46
C ASP A 184 -11.88 -12.14 23.03
N LEU A 185 -12.86 -12.48 22.18
CA LEU A 185 -12.64 -12.81 20.78
C LEU A 185 -12.33 -11.56 19.93
N ILE A 186 -12.94 -10.43 20.28
CA ILE A 186 -12.62 -9.13 19.69
C ILE A 186 -11.16 -8.79 19.99
N LEU A 187 -10.73 -8.91 21.25
CA LEU A 187 -9.36 -8.63 21.68
C LEU A 187 -8.35 -9.59 21.04
N LEU A 188 -8.71 -10.88 20.88
CA LEU A 188 -7.88 -11.87 20.21
C LEU A 188 -7.52 -11.47 18.77
N GLY A 189 -8.43 -10.80 18.05
CA GLY A 189 -8.16 -10.28 16.72
C GLY A 189 -7.54 -8.88 16.73
N ALA A 190 -8.04 -7.97 17.57
CA ALA A 190 -7.66 -6.56 17.55
C ALA A 190 -6.24 -6.32 18.05
N LEU A 191 -5.82 -6.94 19.15
CA LEU A 191 -4.49 -6.72 19.73
C LEU A 191 -3.36 -7.13 18.78
N PRO A 192 -3.40 -8.32 18.13
CA PRO A 192 -2.38 -8.68 17.15
C PRO A 192 -2.39 -7.78 15.90
N VAL A 193 -3.56 -7.31 15.44
CA VAL A 193 -3.64 -6.34 14.33
C VAL A 193 -2.95 -5.04 14.69
N ILE A 194 -3.21 -4.48 15.88
CA ILE A 194 -2.57 -3.26 16.36
C ILE A 194 -1.06 -3.46 16.49
N ALA A 195 -0.64 -4.57 17.10
CA ALA A 195 0.77 -4.90 17.26
C ALA A 195 1.48 -5.03 15.90
N LEU A 196 0.86 -5.69 14.93
CA LEU A 196 1.38 -5.84 13.56
C LEU A 196 1.50 -4.49 12.86
N ALA A 197 0.49 -3.62 12.95
CA ALA A 197 0.50 -2.29 12.35
C ALA A 197 1.63 -1.43 12.93
N LEU A 198 1.81 -1.43 14.26
CA LEU A 198 2.89 -0.71 14.94
C LEU A 198 4.27 -1.29 14.59
N ALA A 199 4.40 -2.61 14.51
CA ALA A 199 5.64 -3.27 14.12
C ALA A 199 6.05 -2.87 12.69
N ILE A 200 5.11 -2.92 11.73
CA ILE A 200 5.34 -2.48 10.35
C ILE A 200 5.71 -1.00 10.30
N ASP A 201 5.00 -0.15 11.06
CA ASP A 201 5.30 1.28 11.14
C ASP A 201 6.73 1.54 11.61
N MET A 202 7.14 0.87 12.69
CA MET A 202 8.47 0.99 13.27
C MET A 202 9.56 0.50 12.32
N VAL A 203 9.39 -0.68 11.72
CA VAL A 203 10.35 -1.24 10.75
C VAL A 203 10.53 -0.30 9.57
N MET A 204 9.43 0.21 9.02
CA MET A 204 9.50 1.13 7.89
C MET A 204 10.19 2.45 8.25
N ARG A 205 9.96 3.01 9.44
CA ARG A 205 10.68 4.20 9.90
C ARG A 205 12.19 3.96 10.02
N VAL A 206 12.61 2.78 10.48
CA VAL A 206 14.03 2.40 10.51
C VAL A 206 14.61 2.34 9.10
N ILE A 207 13.91 1.73 8.15
CA ILE A 207 14.30 1.68 6.74
C ILE A 207 14.44 3.10 6.17
N ILE A 208 13.45 3.96 6.42
CA ILE A 208 13.43 5.34 5.92
C ILE A 208 14.61 6.14 6.48
N ARG A 209 14.91 6.03 7.77
CA ARG A 209 16.10 6.65 8.39
C ARG A 209 17.40 6.20 7.71
N GLY A 210 17.50 4.93 7.31
CA GLY A 210 18.65 4.41 6.57
C GLY A 210 18.74 4.93 5.12
N LEU A 211 17.61 5.28 4.51
CA LEU A 211 17.54 5.85 3.16
C LEU A 211 17.79 7.36 3.15
N THR A 212 17.54 8.07 4.25
CA THR A 212 17.69 9.53 4.35
C THR A 212 19.17 9.95 4.17
N PRO A 213 19.50 10.70 3.11
CA PRO A 213 20.85 11.23 2.92
C PRO A 213 21.26 12.17 4.06
N ARG A 214 22.54 12.11 4.47
CA ARG A 214 23.07 12.88 5.61
C ARG A 214 22.82 14.39 5.54
N GLY A 215 22.73 14.96 4.33
CA GLY A 215 22.45 16.39 4.14
C GLY A 215 21.01 16.82 4.43
N LEU A 216 20.03 15.91 4.38
CA LEU A 216 18.62 16.21 4.67
C LEU A 216 18.28 16.08 6.16
N GLY A 217 19.08 15.32 6.92
CA GLY A 217 18.88 15.16 8.37
C GLY A 217 19.34 16.34 9.22
N MET A 218 20.16 17.24 8.66
CA MET A 218 20.74 18.38 9.40
C MET A 218 19.78 19.57 9.52
N GLU A 219 18.83 19.75 8.59
CA GLU A 219 17.85 20.85 8.63
C GLU A 219 16.65 20.53 9.55
N ALA A 220 16.31 19.26 9.75
CA ALA A 220 15.18 18.85 10.60
C ALA A 220 15.49 18.83 12.12
N GLY A 221 16.74 19.14 12.49
CA GLY A 221 17.22 19.19 13.87
C GLY A 221 17.50 20.61 14.40
N GLN A 222 17.12 21.65 13.64
CA GLN A 222 17.10 23.06 14.06
C GLN A 222 15.67 23.54 14.20
#